data_AF-A0L0Z9-F1
#
_entry.id   AF-A0L0Z9-F1
#
_cell.length_a   1.000
_cell.length_b   1.000
_cell.length_c   1.000
_cell.angle_alpha   90.00
_cell.angle_beta   90.00
_cell.angle_gamma   90.00
#
_symmetry.space_group_name_H-M   'P 1'
#
loop_
_entity.id
_entity.type
_entity.pdbx_description
1 polymer ?
#
loop_
_entity_poly.entity_id
_entity_poly.type
_entity_poly.pdbx_seq_one_letter_code
_entity_poly.pdbx_strand_id
1 'polypeptide(L)'
;MTIKHEIPALKQVQQMLKANQASINGELEELNRQWYALRDNYEGEGAENTEGMVMDLGSWLEEYTNKLFEFETRLQQRIQHLENLKPED
;
A
#
# COMPACT_ATOMS: atom_id res chain seq x y z
N MET A 1 32.06 1.09 -12.42
CA MET A 1 30.93 0.81 -13.34
C MET A 1 29.94 -0.11 -12.63
N THR A 2 29.33 0.35 -11.52
CA THR A 2 28.74 -0.58 -10.53
C THR A 2 27.38 -0.13 -9.99
N ILE A 3 26.72 0.89 -10.55
CA ILE A 3 25.42 1.35 -9.97
C ILE A 3 24.23 0.98 -10.87
N LYS A 4 24.43 0.86 -12.19
CA LYS A 4 23.35 0.51 -13.15
C LYS A 4 22.84 -0.93 -13.04
N HIS A 5 23.62 -1.83 -12.44
CA HIS A 5 23.20 -3.22 -12.22
C HIS A 5 22.13 -3.37 -11.12
N GLU A 6 21.95 -2.36 -10.27
CA GLU A 6 20.94 -2.35 -9.21
C GLU A 6 19.56 -1.91 -9.73
N ILE A 7 19.49 -1.18 -10.85
CA ILE A 7 18.25 -0.65 -11.42
C ILE A 7 17.18 -1.75 -11.64
N PRO A 8 17.49 -2.93 -12.21
CA PRO A 8 16.50 -4.01 -12.34
C PRO A 8 15.95 -4.48 -11.00
N ALA A 9 16.79 -4.62 -9.97
CA ALA A 9 16.36 -5.02 -8.64
C ALA A 9 15.46 -3.95 -8.00
N LEU A 10 15.81 -2.67 -8.14
CA LEU A 10 14.97 -1.56 -7.67
C LEU A 10 13.61 -1.52 -8.38
N LYS A 11 13.57 -1.77 -9.70
CA LYS A 11 12.29 -1.88 -10.44
C LYS A 11 11.44 -3.06 -9.97
N GLN A 12 12.06 -4.19 -9.64
CA GLN A 12 11.36 -5.35 -9.08
C GLN A 12 10.75 -5.02 -7.71
N VAL A 13 11.52 -4.36 -6.82
CA VAL A 13 11.01 -3.89 -5.53
C VAL A 13 9.84 -2.92 -5.74
N GLN A 14 9.94 -1.99 -6.70
CA GLN A 14 8.85 -1.07 -7.03
C GLN A 14 7.58 -1.80 -7.45
N GLN A 15 7.69 -2.85 -8.28
CA GLN A 15 6.54 -3.67 -8.67
C GLN A 15 5.93 -4.42 -7.49
N MET A 16 6.75 -4.97 -6.60
CA MET A 16 6.27 -5.65 -5.40
C MET A 16 5.51 -4.70 -4.47
N LEU A 17 5.99 -3.46 -4.28
CA LEU A 17 5.30 -2.45 -3.49
C LEU A 17 3.92 -2.12 -4.06
N LYS A 18 3.84 -1.93 -5.39
CA LYS A 18 2.55 -1.70 -6.08
C LYS A 18 1.58 -2.85 -5.91
N ALA A 19 2.07 -4.09 -6.05
CA ALA A 19 1.25 -5.28 -5.86
C ALA A 19 0.73 -5.39 -4.43
N ASN A 20 1.58 -5.14 -3.43
CA ASN A 20 1.18 -5.14 -2.02
C ASN A 20 0.12 -4.06 -1.74
N GLN A 21 0.32 -2.86 -2.26
CA GLN A 21 -0.64 -1.76 -2.10
C GLN A 21 -2.01 -2.11 -2.71
N ALA A 22 -2.03 -2.69 -3.91
CA ALA A 22 -3.26 -3.13 -4.55
C ALA A 22 -3.97 -4.25 -3.77
N SER A 23 -3.20 -5.22 -3.24
CA SER A 23 -3.75 -6.32 -2.43
C SER A 23 -4.42 -5.80 -1.16
N ILE A 24 -3.73 -4.91 -0.43
CA ILE A 24 -4.23 -4.33 0.82
C ILE A 24 -5.51 -3.52 0.57
N ASN A 25 -5.54 -2.71 -0.48
CA ASN A 25 -6.74 -1.95 -0.83
C ASN A 25 -7.91 -2.87 -1.20
N GLY A 26 -7.65 -3.98 -1.91
CA GLY A 26 -8.68 -4.97 -2.23
C GLY A 26 -9.24 -5.67 -0.99
N GLU A 27 -8.38 -6.06 -0.04
CA GLU A 27 -8.80 -6.67 1.23
C GLU A 27 -9.62 -5.70 2.08
N LEU A 28 -9.26 -4.41 2.10
CA LEU A 28 -10.02 -3.35 2.75
C LEU A 28 -11.41 -3.14 2.15
N GLU A 29 -11.49 -3.06 0.82
CA GLU A 29 -12.76 -2.89 0.11
C GLU A 29 -13.70 -4.06 0.39
N GLU A 30 -13.15 -5.29 0.43
CA GLU A 30 -13.92 -6.49 0.72
C GLU A 30 -14.37 -6.54 2.18
N LEU A 31 -13.49 -6.19 3.14
CA LEU A 31 -13.86 -6.10 4.56
C LEU A 31 -14.99 -5.08 4.78
N ASN A 32 -14.87 -3.88 4.20
CA ASN A 32 -15.91 -2.86 4.29
C ASN A 32 -17.22 -3.34 3.68
N ARG A 33 -17.17 -3.98 2.51
CA ARG A 33 -18.36 -4.53 1.86
C ARG A 33 -19.06 -5.56 2.73
N GLN A 34 -18.31 -6.50 3.30
CA GLN A 34 -18.85 -7.53 4.19
C GLN A 34 -19.47 -6.91 5.44
N TRP A 35 -18.79 -5.93 6.04
CA TRP A 35 -19.32 -5.20 7.18
C TRP A 35 -20.65 -4.52 6.86
N TYR A 36 -20.73 -3.70 5.80
CA TYR A 36 -21.97 -3.02 5.43
C TYR A 36 -23.10 -3.99 5.07
N ALA A 37 -22.80 -5.13 4.46
CA ALA A 37 -23.80 -6.16 4.17
C ALA A 37 -24.36 -6.85 5.43
N LEU A 38 -23.55 -6.95 6.49
CA LEU A 38 -23.93 -7.58 7.75
C LEU A 38 -24.53 -6.59 8.76
N ARG A 39 -24.12 -5.32 8.70
CA ARG A 39 -24.53 -4.26 9.65
C ARG A 39 -26.04 -4.13 9.74
N ASP A 40 -26.74 -4.18 8.61
CA ASP A 40 -28.21 -4.06 8.57
C ASP A 40 -28.93 -5.24 9.25
N ASN A 41 -28.21 -6.34 9.53
CA ASN A 41 -28.73 -7.53 10.21
C ASN A 41 -28.24 -7.67 11.67
N TYR A 42 -27.38 -6.75 12.15
CA TYR A 42 -26.79 -6.77 13.48
C TYR A 42 -27.09 -5.46 14.23
N GLU A 43 -27.85 -5.53 15.32
CA GLU A 43 -28.16 -4.39 16.18
C GLU A 43 -27.56 -4.57 17.59
N GLY A 44 -27.22 -3.46 18.26
CA GLY A 44 -26.72 -3.41 19.65
C GLY A 44 -25.21 -3.19 19.79
N GLU A 45 -24.71 -3.15 21.04
CA GLU A 45 -23.31 -2.82 21.37
C GLU A 45 -22.26 -3.66 20.61
N GLY A 46 -22.58 -4.92 20.26
CA GLY A 46 -21.69 -5.77 19.48
C GLY A 46 -21.48 -5.26 18.04
N ALA A 47 -22.52 -4.67 17.44
CA ALA A 47 -22.44 -4.08 16.11
C ALA A 47 -21.64 -2.78 16.14
N GLU A 48 -21.88 -1.90 17.13
CA GLU A 48 -21.14 -0.65 17.30
C GLU A 48 -19.64 -0.89 17.56
N ASN A 49 -19.30 -1.87 18.39
CA ASN A 49 -17.91 -2.27 18.63
C ASN A 49 -17.24 -2.80 17.36
N THR A 50 -17.96 -3.59 16.56
CA THR A 50 -17.42 -4.13 15.30
C THR A 50 -17.26 -3.02 14.25
N GLU A 51 -18.19 -2.06 14.18
CA GLU A 51 -18.07 -0.88 13.32
C GLU A 51 -16.81 -0.08 13.68
N GLY A 52 -16.60 0.18 14.97
CA GLY A 52 -15.41 0.86 15.47
C GLY A 52 -14.11 0.13 15.07
N MET A 53 -14.06 -1.20 15.25
CA MET A 53 -12.90 -2.00 14.86
C MET A 53 -12.64 -1.96 13.34
N VAL A 54 -13.68 -2.02 12.52
CA VAL A 54 -13.55 -1.92 11.05
C VAL A 54 -13.06 -0.53 10.64
N MET A 55 -13.57 0.53 11.27
CA MET A 55 -13.13 1.90 11.02
C MET A 55 -11.65 2.11 11.43
N ASP A 56 -11.27 1.67 12.63
CA ASP A 56 -9.89 1.78 13.13
C ASP A 56 -8.91 1.02 12.23
N LEU A 57 -9.27 -0.19 11.80
CA LEU A 57 -8.48 -0.97 10.85
C LEU A 57 -8.39 -0.27 9.49
N GLY A 58 -9.50 0.31 9.02
CA GLY A 58 -9.57 1.13 7.82
C GLY A 58 -8.57 2.29 7.85
N SER A 59 -8.59 3.08 8.91
CA SER A 59 -7.66 4.21 9.10
C SER A 59 -6.20 3.75 9.18
N TRP A 60 -5.92 2.68 9.92
CA TRP A 60 -4.55 2.15 10.02
C TRP A 60 -4.00 1.68 8.67
N LEU A 61 -4.83 1.00 7.88
CA LEU A 61 -4.44 0.53 6.55
C LEU A 61 -4.31 1.68 5.54
N GLU A 62 -5.14 2.71 5.63
CA GLU A 62 -4.97 3.94 4.84
C GLU A 62 -3.62 4.62 5.13
N GLU A 63 -3.26 4.79 6.41
CA GLU A 63 -1.95 5.33 6.80
C GLU A 63 -0.80 4.47 6.28
N TYR A 64 -0.92 3.15 6.36
CA TYR A 64 0.09 2.23 5.86
C TYR A 64 0.24 2.31 4.33
N THR A 65 -0.88 2.35 3.60
CA THR A 65 -0.91 2.53 2.14
C THR A 65 -0.27 3.86 1.72
N ASN A 66 -0.51 4.95 2.46
CA ASN A 66 0.14 6.23 2.22
C ASN A 66 1.67 6.14 2.40
N LYS A 67 2.16 5.44 3.43
CA LYS A 67 3.60 5.21 3.63
C LYS A 67 4.22 4.38 2.49
N LEU A 68 3.51 3.37 1.98
CA LEU A 68 3.95 2.60 0.83
C LEU A 68 4.07 3.47 -0.43
N PHE A 69 3.09 4.35 -0.66
CA PHE A 69 3.11 5.30 -1.77
C PHE A 69 4.28 6.30 -1.69
N GLU A 70 4.56 6.84 -0.51
CA GLU A 70 5.72 7.71 -0.30
C GLU A 70 7.04 6.98 -0.59
N PHE A 71 7.15 5.73 -0.13
CA PHE A 71 8.33 4.92 -0.37
C PHE A 71 8.51 4.60 -1.86
N GLU A 72 7.42 4.25 -2.56
CA GLU A 72 7.42 4.01 -4.00
C GLU A 72 7.87 5.26 -4.77
N THR A 73 7.39 6.43 -4.38
CA THR A 73 7.76 7.72 -4.98
C THR A 73 9.27 7.98 -4.84
N ARG A 74 9.82 7.78 -3.65
CA ARG A 74 11.27 7.94 -3.40
C ARG A 74 12.10 6.92 -4.19
N LEU A 75 11.62 5.69 -4.30
CA LEU A 75 12.27 4.64 -5.08
C LEU A 75 12.29 4.99 -6.58
N GLN A 76 11.18 5.50 -7.11
CA GLN A 76 11.10 5.96 -8.50
C GLN A 76 12.07 7.12 -8.77
N GLN A 77 12.15 8.10 -7.86
CA GLN A 77 13.10 9.20 -7.96
C GLN A 77 14.55 8.68 -7.95
N ARG A 78 14.86 7.69 -7.11
CA ARG A 78 16.19 7.07 -7.07
C ARG A 78 16.50 6.34 -8.37
N ILE A 79 15.59 5.54 -8.90
CA ILE A 79 15.76 4.85 -10.19
C ILE A 79 16.04 5.86 -11.29
N GLN A 80 15.24 6.92 -11.38
CA GLN A 80 15.42 7.97 -12.39
C GLN A 80 16.78 8.67 -12.26
N HIS A 81 17.22 8.95 -11.04
CA HIS A 81 18.55 9.52 -10.79
C HIS A 81 19.66 8.58 -11.29
N LEU A 82 19.57 7.28 -10.98
CA LEU A 82 20.56 6.30 -11.42
C LEU A 82 20.58 6.10 -12.94
N GLU A 83 19.44 6.18 -13.61
CA GLU A 83 19.33 6.13 -15.07
C GLU A 83 20.02 7.33 -15.73
N ASN A 84 19.98 8.50 -15.07
CA ASN A 84 20.57 9.75 -15.57
C ASN A 84 22.07 9.90 -15.31
N LEU A 85 22.69 9.05 -14.47
CA LEU A 85 24.13 9.06 -14.24
C LEU A 85 24.87 8.69 -15.53
N LYS A 86 25.88 9.48 -15.88
CA LYS A 86 26.74 9.17 -17.03
C LYS A 86 27.61 7.95 -16.69
N PRO A 87 28.13 7.24 -17.69
CA PRO A 87 29.05 6.12 -17.46
C PRO A 87 30.34 6.49 -16.70
N GLU A 88 30.63 7.79 -16.60
CA GLU A 88 31.84 8.38 -16.01
C GLU A 88 31.64 8.87 -14.56
N ASP A 89 30.40 8.90 -14.06
CA ASP A 89 30.03 9.22 -12.66
C ASP A 89 30.02 7.95 -11.78
#